data_AF-A0A154BRA6-F1
#
_entry.id   AF-A0A154BRA6-F1
#
_cell.length_a   1.000
_cell.length_b   1.000
_cell.length_c   1.000
_cell.angle_alpha   90.00
_cell.angle_beta   90.00
_cell.angle_gamma   90.00
#
_symmetry.space_group_name_H-M   'P 1'
#
loop_
_entity.id
_entity.type
_entity.pdbx_description
1 polymer ?
#
loop_
_entity_poly.entity_id
_entity_poly.type
_entity_poly.pdbx_seq_one_letter_code
_entity_poly.pdbx_strand_id
1 'polypeptide(L)'
;MTIFDNIFPLGIGTNRFKINGPNDSQGIEVAAAMVAAALDAGLSYIDIGYSYSRGMAETVCKLAFQRTKATRNVTIKSSFITDTKADDALRRVETSFSNMAIDHAAYFVIWNIESYAQFAEIMRKGALYEGALKVKERGLIDHICFSTHAPAAEIIKIIESGAFEGATISFSVLNSSVMQPVLECAARNSVGIVVMNPLGGGIVPQNSEYYSFLKNQSDNSVPTAALRFVAAHPAVNIVLSGMSTMEEFQHNLGAFQEGNAESDQDRIKRVHTGLRRLDGFCTGCRYCEGCPAQIPVSSFMQSNNSRLFQPTPAYNRTEPELLKNIQLFRKLYLDFHILPESGNNPCIQCGKCEKHCTQGLKIIQVIDEIYTNMQRRAFLQNARRERLKELLHSKSYKLVGFYPGAGYSNEIVRLYKSFFGEPDFKIVFFDSNPRLWNTVNEGITVYPPDQIESLHPEIIVVSNYIYQDEIYNSIKHHENDGILVVKLHHPDDVPWVF
;
A
#
# COMPACT_ATOMS: atom_id res chain seq x y z
N MET A 1 8.21 28.30 -5.96
CA MET A 1 8.14 28.33 -4.50
C MET A 1 6.97 27.43 -4.12
N THR A 2 7.18 26.45 -3.25
CA THR A 2 6.12 25.51 -2.82
C THR A 2 5.66 25.85 -1.41
N ILE A 3 4.58 25.21 -0.96
CA ILE A 3 4.06 25.34 0.41
C ILE A 3 5.01 24.77 1.48
N PHE A 4 6.14 24.15 1.08
CA PHE A 4 7.09 23.50 1.99
C PHE A 4 8.49 24.15 2.03
N ASP A 5 8.71 25.27 1.34
CA ASP A 5 10.07 25.82 1.13
C ASP A 5 10.80 26.24 2.42
N ASN A 6 10.08 26.49 3.51
CA ASN A 6 10.65 26.85 4.83
C ASN A 6 10.52 25.72 5.87
N ILE A 7 10.31 24.48 5.42
CA ILE A 7 10.16 23.32 6.29
C ILE A 7 11.48 22.54 6.33
N PHE A 8 11.86 22.08 7.52
CA PHE A 8 13.02 21.21 7.67
C PHE A 8 12.83 19.93 6.83
N PRO A 9 13.84 19.48 6.03
CA PRO A 9 13.62 18.40 5.06
C PRO A 9 13.27 17.02 5.64
N LEU A 10 13.52 16.79 6.92
CA LEU A 10 13.03 15.59 7.62
C LEU A 10 11.67 15.88 8.26
N GLY A 11 10.66 15.07 7.94
CA GLY A 11 9.35 15.13 8.56
C GLY A 11 9.14 14.08 9.65
N ILE A 12 8.14 14.29 10.51
CA ILE A 12 7.76 13.38 11.60
C ILE A 12 6.63 12.48 11.11
N GLY A 13 6.95 11.22 10.77
CA GLY A 13 5.96 10.20 10.42
C GLY A 13 5.44 9.46 11.64
N THR A 14 4.13 9.41 11.84
CA THR A 14 3.53 8.87 13.08
C THR A 14 2.93 7.46 12.95
N ASN A 15 3.16 6.76 11.83
CA ASN A 15 2.56 5.43 11.59
C ASN A 15 3.24 4.25 12.31
N ARG A 16 4.51 4.40 12.69
CA ARG A 16 5.37 3.27 13.12
C ARG A 16 5.73 3.29 14.60
N PHE A 17 5.04 4.05 15.45
CA PHE A 17 5.33 4.01 16.88
C PHE A 17 4.99 2.64 17.45
N LYS A 18 5.88 2.12 18.30
CA LYS A 18 5.73 0.82 18.96
C LYS A 18 4.73 0.93 20.11
N ILE A 19 3.45 0.90 19.75
CA ILE A 19 2.32 1.00 20.68
C ILE A 19 1.42 -0.22 20.49
N ASN A 20 1.07 -0.88 21.59
CA ASN A 20 0.23 -2.09 21.57
C ASN A 20 -1.28 -1.78 21.58
N GLY A 21 -1.67 -0.56 21.93
CA GLY A 21 -3.04 -0.08 21.90
C GLY A 21 -3.27 1.09 22.88
N PRO A 22 -4.52 1.44 23.16
CA PRO A 22 -4.85 2.59 24.02
C PRO A 22 -4.42 2.44 25.48
N ASN A 23 -4.22 1.20 25.95
CA ASN A 23 -3.78 0.92 27.33
C ASN A 23 -2.25 0.87 27.48
N ASP A 24 -1.49 1.07 26.41
CA ASP A 24 -0.03 1.05 26.42
C ASP A 24 0.54 2.43 26.74
N SER A 25 0.35 2.86 28.00
CA SER A 25 0.79 4.18 28.47
C SER A 25 2.29 4.39 28.24
N GLN A 26 3.11 3.36 28.43
CA GLN A 26 4.56 3.45 28.24
C GLN A 26 4.92 3.69 26.77
N GLY A 27 4.32 2.94 25.84
CA GLY A 27 4.54 3.13 24.40
C GLY A 27 4.14 4.53 23.94
N ILE A 28 3.01 5.04 24.43
CA ILE A 28 2.52 6.40 24.14
C ILE A 28 3.50 7.46 24.67
N GLU A 29 3.95 7.31 25.91
CA GLU A 29 4.89 8.23 26.56
C GLU A 29 6.24 8.32 25.84
N VAL A 30 6.79 7.17 25.42
CA VAL A 30 8.04 7.09 24.65
C VAL A 30 7.88 7.75 23.28
N ALA A 31 6.77 7.47 22.58
CA ALA A 31 6.49 8.07 21.28
C ALA A 31 6.33 9.60 21.39
N ALA A 32 5.62 10.08 22.42
CA ALA A 32 5.42 11.51 22.64
C ALA A 32 6.73 12.25 22.98
N ALA A 33 7.62 11.61 23.75
CA ALA A 33 8.96 12.15 24.02
C ALA A 33 9.77 12.28 22.72
N MET A 34 9.69 11.29 21.82
CA MET A 34 10.38 11.34 20.54
C MET A 34 9.82 12.43 19.62
N VAL A 35 8.50 12.59 19.54
CA VAL A 35 7.88 13.68 18.77
C VAL A 35 8.28 15.05 19.33
N ALA A 36 8.28 15.22 20.65
CA ALA A 36 8.72 16.47 21.27
C ALA A 36 10.20 16.76 20.97
N ALA A 37 11.08 15.77 21.10
CA ALA A 37 12.50 15.92 20.77
C ALA A 37 12.74 16.26 19.28
N ALA A 38 11.94 15.68 18.38
CA ALA A 38 11.99 16.00 16.95
C ALA A 38 11.58 17.45 16.66
N LEU A 39 10.51 17.92 17.31
CA LEU A 39 10.07 19.31 17.23
C LEU A 39 11.13 20.27 17.78
N ASP A 40 11.74 19.96 18.92
CA ASP A 40 12.82 20.76 19.53
C ASP A 40 14.08 20.80 18.66
N ALA A 41 14.32 19.76 17.85
CA ALA A 41 15.41 19.71 16.87
C ALA A 41 15.12 20.51 15.58
N GLY A 42 13.96 21.15 15.48
CA GLY A 42 13.59 22.03 14.36
C GLY A 42 12.73 21.38 13.26
N LEU A 43 12.37 20.10 13.41
CA LEU A 43 11.40 19.48 12.52
C LEU A 43 10.02 20.10 12.82
N SER A 44 9.24 20.40 11.78
CA SER A 44 7.94 21.04 11.97
C SER A 44 6.80 20.35 11.23
N TYR A 45 7.06 19.60 10.15
CA TYR A 45 6.01 18.85 9.43
C TYR A 45 5.70 17.53 10.13
N ILE A 46 4.43 17.34 10.51
CA ILE A 46 3.96 16.13 11.20
C ILE A 46 2.91 15.43 10.34
N ASP A 47 3.27 14.25 9.82
CA ASP A 47 2.38 13.38 9.07
C ASP A 47 1.59 12.48 10.03
N ILE A 48 0.28 12.75 10.15
CA ILE A 48 -0.64 12.09 11.07
C ILE A 48 -1.81 11.50 10.30
N GLY A 49 -2.14 10.24 10.62
CA GLY A 49 -3.37 9.57 10.20
C GLY A 49 -4.14 9.07 11.41
N TYR A 50 -5.47 9.15 11.37
CA TYR A 50 -6.33 8.75 12.51
C TYR A 50 -6.20 7.25 12.87
N SER A 51 -5.72 6.41 11.95
CA SER A 51 -5.49 4.97 12.16
C SER A 51 -4.05 4.62 12.55
N TYR A 52 -3.14 5.59 12.51
CA TYR A 52 -1.70 5.37 12.65
C TYR A 52 -1.32 4.97 14.07
N SER A 53 -0.30 4.10 14.17
CA SER A 53 0.17 3.54 15.44
C SER A 53 -0.98 2.96 16.29
N ARG A 54 -1.81 2.13 15.64
CA ARG A 54 -3.04 1.52 16.22
C ARG A 54 -4.07 2.55 16.72
N GLY A 55 -4.20 3.67 16.00
CA GLY A 55 -5.11 4.76 16.34
C GLY A 55 -4.62 5.69 17.46
N MET A 56 -3.35 5.57 17.88
CA MET A 56 -2.81 6.35 18.99
C MET A 56 -2.00 7.59 18.56
N ALA A 57 -1.77 7.79 17.25
CA ALA A 57 -0.93 8.89 16.76
C ALA A 57 -1.41 10.29 17.22
N GLU A 58 -2.71 10.57 17.18
CA GLU A 58 -3.26 11.86 17.63
C GLU A 58 -3.07 12.07 19.15
N THR A 59 -3.25 11.01 19.94
CA THR A 59 -2.99 11.02 21.40
C THR A 59 -1.51 11.29 21.71
N VAL A 60 -0.61 10.65 20.96
CA VAL A 60 0.84 10.88 21.06
C VAL A 60 1.17 12.33 20.77
N CYS A 61 0.60 12.91 19.71
CA CYS A 61 0.83 14.30 19.35
C CYS A 61 0.28 15.27 20.39
N LYS A 62 -0.93 15.06 20.92
CA LYS A 62 -1.48 15.86 22.03
C LYS A 62 -0.51 15.95 23.21
N LEU A 63 0.06 14.82 23.60
CA LEU A 63 1.00 14.74 24.72
C LEU A 63 2.34 15.41 24.37
N ALA A 64 2.88 15.19 23.18
CA ALA A 64 4.11 15.84 22.73
C ALA A 64 3.98 17.37 22.69
N PHE A 65 2.83 17.86 22.24
CA PHE A 65 2.49 19.29 22.14
C PHE A 65 2.41 20.02 23.48
N GLN A 66 2.26 19.29 24.59
CA GLN A 66 2.32 19.85 25.94
C GLN A 66 3.77 20.00 26.44
N ARG A 67 4.73 19.29 25.83
CA ARG A 67 6.14 19.23 26.27
C ARG A 67 7.03 20.27 25.61
N THR A 68 6.63 20.77 24.44
CA THR A 68 7.40 21.74 23.67
C THR A 68 6.53 22.90 23.18
N LYS A 69 7.17 24.03 22.90
CA LYS A 69 6.59 25.21 22.26
C LYS A 69 7.09 25.41 20.83
N ALA A 70 7.86 24.45 20.30
CA ALA A 70 8.35 24.49 18.93
C ALA A 70 7.21 24.56 17.91
N THR A 71 7.51 25.13 16.75
CA THR A 71 6.55 25.29 15.66
C THR A 71 6.12 23.91 15.13
N ARG A 72 4.82 23.73 14.89
CA ARG A 72 4.24 22.50 14.37
C ARG A 72 3.32 22.78 13.19
N ASN A 73 3.47 21.99 12.15
CA ASN A 73 2.68 22.02 10.92
C ASN A 73 2.05 20.64 10.74
N VAL A 74 0.83 20.49 11.23
CA VAL A 74 0.14 19.20 11.34
C VAL A 74 -0.68 18.91 10.10
N THR A 75 -0.70 17.65 9.67
CA THR A 75 -1.67 17.16 8.67
C THR A 75 -2.94 16.61 9.33
N ILE A 76 -4.11 16.87 8.75
CA ILE A 76 -5.35 16.12 8.98
C ILE A 76 -5.61 15.22 7.78
N LYS A 77 -5.66 13.90 7.97
CA LYS A 77 -5.94 12.92 6.90
C LYS A 77 -7.39 12.45 6.91
N SER A 78 -8.06 12.55 5.77
CA SER A 78 -9.43 12.06 5.57
C SER A 78 -9.45 10.95 4.53
N SER A 79 -10.11 9.82 4.84
CA SER A 79 -10.14 8.64 3.98
C SER A 79 -11.36 8.61 3.08
N PHE A 80 -11.22 8.64 1.75
CA PHE A 80 -12.38 8.52 0.85
C PHE A 80 -13.07 7.14 0.86
N ILE A 81 -12.57 6.20 1.68
CA ILE A 81 -13.26 4.94 1.99
C ILE A 81 -14.39 5.17 3.01
N THR A 82 -14.20 6.11 3.95
CA THR A 82 -15.13 6.36 5.06
C THR A 82 -15.74 7.76 5.04
N ASP A 83 -15.07 8.71 4.39
CA ASP A 83 -15.39 10.13 4.34
C ASP A 83 -15.67 10.49 2.86
N THR A 84 -16.88 10.19 2.37
CA THR A 84 -17.22 10.31 0.94
C THR A 84 -17.93 11.63 0.60
N LYS A 85 -18.46 12.33 1.59
CA LYS A 85 -19.27 13.55 1.42
C LYS A 85 -18.51 14.79 1.88
N ALA A 86 -18.94 15.95 1.39
CA ALA A 86 -18.34 17.24 1.77
C ALA A 86 -18.36 17.48 3.29
N ASP A 87 -19.46 17.12 3.98
CA ASP A 87 -19.60 17.32 5.43
C ASP A 87 -18.64 16.43 6.25
N ASP A 88 -18.14 15.33 5.68
CA ASP A 88 -17.16 14.48 6.34
C ASP A 88 -15.82 15.19 6.57
N ALA A 89 -15.45 16.14 5.70
CA ALA A 89 -14.21 16.91 5.87
C ALA A 89 -14.21 17.70 7.18
N LEU A 90 -15.30 18.42 7.46
CA LEU A 90 -15.43 19.20 8.69
C LEU A 90 -15.46 18.29 9.91
N ARG A 91 -16.28 17.23 9.88
CA ARG A 91 -16.33 16.24 10.97
C ARG A 91 -14.95 15.67 11.27
N ARG A 92 -14.16 15.35 10.23
CA ARG A 92 -12.79 14.84 10.37
C ARG A 92 -11.90 15.85 11.07
N VAL A 93 -11.90 17.10 10.62
CA VAL A 93 -11.12 18.18 11.25
C VAL A 93 -11.48 18.35 12.72
N GLU A 94 -12.76 18.51 13.04
CA GLU A 94 -13.24 18.70 14.42
C GLU A 94 -12.86 17.51 15.32
N THR A 95 -12.98 16.29 14.81
CA THR A 95 -12.58 15.08 15.54
C THR A 95 -11.09 15.09 15.84
N SER A 96 -10.25 15.31 14.83
CA SER A 96 -8.80 15.35 15.00
C SER A 96 -8.33 16.50 15.89
N PHE A 97 -8.99 17.67 15.81
CA PHE A 97 -8.73 18.83 16.66
C PHE A 97 -9.01 18.53 18.13
N SER A 98 -10.15 17.90 18.43
CA SER A 98 -10.48 17.43 19.77
C SER A 98 -9.45 16.40 20.28
N ASN A 99 -9.09 15.42 19.45
CA ASN A 99 -8.15 14.35 19.82
C ASN A 99 -6.75 14.89 20.11
N MET A 100 -6.28 15.86 19.32
CA MET A 100 -4.95 16.47 19.48
C MET A 100 -4.91 17.68 20.42
N ALA A 101 -6.07 18.21 20.82
CA ALA A 101 -6.21 19.49 21.50
C ALA A 101 -5.56 20.66 20.74
N ILE A 102 -5.93 20.82 19.47
CA ILE A 102 -5.54 21.92 18.59
C ILE A 102 -6.79 22.56 17.97
N ASP A 103 -6.65 23.75 17.40
CA ASP A 103 -7.72 24.53 16.78
C ASP A 103 -7.41 24.92 15.32
N HIS A 104 -6.23 24.52 14.83
CA HIS A 104 -5.74 24.77 13.48
C HIS A 104 -4.76 23.68 13.05
N ALA A 105 -4.72 23.36 11.75
CA ALA A 105 -3.73 22.49 11.15
C ALA A 105 -3.24 23.03 9.80
N ALA A 106 -1.96 22.88 9.50
CA ALA A 106 -1.40 23.43 8.26
C ALA A 106 -1.94 22.75 6.99
N TYR A 107 -2.22 21.44 7.04
CA TYR A 107 -2.54 20.66 5.83
C TYR A 107 -3.77 19.79 6.01
N PHE A 108 -4.72 19.86 5.08
CA PHE A 108 -5.76 18.84 4.91
C PHE A 108 -5.33 17.89 3.79
N VAL A 109 -5.16 16.61 4.10
CA VAL A 109 -4.66 15.58 3.17
C VAL A 109 -5.79 14.62 2.83
N ILE A 110 -6.19 14.57 1.56
CA ILE A 110 -7.08 13.52 1.06
C ILE A 110 -6.28 12.22 0.93
N TRP A 111 -6.60 11.24 1.77
CA TRP A 111 -5.93 9.96 1.91
C TRP A 111 -6.85 8.81 1.49
N ASN A 112 -6.35 7.70 0.95
CA ASN A 112 -5.39 7.70 -0.14
C ASN A 112 -6.17 7.75 -1.46
N ILE A 113 -5.56 8.35 -2.49
CA ILE A 113 -6.03 8.23 -3.87
C ILE A 113 -5.29 7.05 -4.50
N GLU A 114 -5.99 5.97 -4.82
CA GLU A 114 -5.44 4.74 -5.40
C GLU A 114 -5.56 4.70 -6.92
N SER A 115 -6.48 5.47 -7.50
CA SER A 115 -6.64 5.58 -8.95
C SER A 115 -7.22 6.93 -9.39
N TYR A 116 -7.08 7.22 -10.67
CA TYR A 116 -7.70 8.39 -11.31
C TYR A 116 -9.23 8.32 -11.28
N ALA A 117 -9.81 7.12 -11.29
CA ALA A 117 -11.25 6.93 -11.14
C ALA A 117 -11.73 7.34 -9.73
N GLN A 118 -10.99 6.94 -8.68
CA GLN A 118 -11.28 7.39 -7.32
C GLN A 118 -11.09 8.90 -7.17
N PHE A 119 -10.05 9.47 -7.80
CA PHE A 119 -9.87 10.92 -7.87
C PHE A 119 -11.10 11.61 -8.49
N ALA A 120 -11.63 11.09 -9.60
CA ALA A 120 -12.82 11.67 -10.22
C ALA A 120 -14.03 11.68 -9.27
N GLU A 121 -14.24 10.63 -8.47
CA GLU A 121 -15.30 10.59 -7.46
C GLU A 121 -15.07 11.60 -6.32
N ILE A 122 -13.83 11.74 -5.84
CA ILE A 122 -13.44 12.74 -4.82
C ILE A 122 -13.75 14.16 -5.27
N MET A 123 -13.63 14.44 -6.57
CA MET A 123 -13.82 15.76 -7.17
C MET A 123 -15.29 16.07 -7.52
N ARG A 124 -16.21 15.12 -7.35
CA ARG A 124 -17.63 15.37 -7.64
C ARG A 124 -18.21 16.44 -6.73
N LYS A 125 -19.23 17.14 -7.23
CA LYS A 125 -20.02 18.06 -6.42
C LYS A 125 -20.61 17.34 -5.20
N GLY A 126 -20.45 17.93 -4.02
CA GLY A 126 -20.87 17.39 -2.74
C GLY A 126 -19.95 16.31 -2.16
N ALA A 127 -18.83 15.99 -2.82
CA ALA A 127 -17.85 15.02 -2.32
C ALA A 127 -16.75 15.70 -1.47
N LEU A 128 -15.78 14.89 -1.04
CA LEU A 128 -14.78 15.27 -0.04
C LEU A 128 -13.97 16.52 -0.40
N TYR A 129 -13.60 16.73 -1.66
CA TYR A 129 -12.81 17.88 -2.06
C TYR A 129 -13.56 19.21 -1.86
N GLU A 130 -14.86 19.26 -2.14
CA GLU A 130 -15.69 20.44 -1.85
C GLU A 130 -15.75 20.72 -0.33
N GLY A 131 -15.76 19.66 0.47
CA GLY A 131 -15.63 19.76 1.93
C GLY A 131 -14.31 20.39 2.36
N ALA A 132 -13.20 19.93 1.80
CA ALA A 132 -11.87 20.47 2.10
C ALA A 132 -11.77 21.97 1.75
N LEU A 133 -12.35 22.41 0.62
CA LEU A 133 -12.43 23.83 0.26
C LEU A 133 -13.17 24.65 1.32
N LYS A 134 -14.32 24.15 1.81
CA LYS A 134 -15.11 24.84 2.87
C LYS A 134 -14.36 24.91 4.19
N VAL A 135 -13.63 23.87 4.55
CA VAL A 135 -12.78 23.85 5.76
C VAL A 135 -11.64 24.87 5.64
N LYS A 136 -11.01 24.98 4.46
CA LYS A 136 -10.00 26.00 4.16
C LYS A 136 -10.57 27.42 4.22
N GLU A 137 -11.73 27.65 3.62
CA GLU A 137 -12.42 28.95 3.63
C GLU A 137 -12.73 29.43 5.07
N ARG A 138 -13.03 28.49 5.98
CA ARG A 138 -13.24 28.77 7.41
C ARG A 138 -11.94 29.09 8.18
N GLY A 139 -10.78 28.99 7.55
CA GLY A 139 -9.48 29.22 8.19
C GLY A 139 -9.05 28.12 9.16
N LEU A 140 -9.67 26.94 9.12
CA LEU A 140 -9.28 25.81 9.97
C LEU A 140 -8.01 25.10 9.48
N ILE A 141 -7.75 25.19 8.17
CA ILE A 141 -6.55 24.65 7.53
C ILE A 141 -5.99 25.62 6.49
N ASP A 142 -4.68 25.55 6.24
CA ASP A 142 -4.00 26.46 5.29
C ASP A 142 -3.98 25.90 3.86
N HIS A 143 -3.69 24.61 3.70
CA HIS A 143 -3.42 24.00 2.39
C HIS A 143 -4.15 22.68 2.18
N ILE A 144 -4.57 22.42 0.94
CA ILE A 144 -5.20 21.16 0.55
C ILE A 144 -4.20 20.31 -0.24
N CYS A 145 -3.96 19.11 0.25
CA CYS A 145 -2.98 18.16 -0.25
C CYS A 145 -3.64 16.80 -0.51
N PHE A 146 -2.91 15.89 -1.16
CA PHE A 146 -3.33 14.50 -1.32
C PHE A 146 -2.20 13.53 -1.02
N SER A 147 -2.53 12.27 -0.73
CA SER A 147 -1.56 11.18 -0.79
C SER A 147 -2.03 10.10 -1.75
N THR A 148 -1.09 9.37 -2.33
CA THR A 148 -1.44 8.39 -3.36
C THR A 148 -0.48 7.21 -3.44
N HIS A 149 -1.04 6.06 -3.80
CA HIS A 149 -0.30 4.87 -4.26
C HIS A 149 -0.60 4.54 -5.73
N ALA A 150 -1.25 5.46 -6.45
CA ALA A 150 -1.63 5.27 -7.85
C ALA A 150 -0.39 5.12 -8.76
N PRO A 151 -0.56 4.53 -9.96
CA PRO A 151 0.52 4.48 -10.94
C PRO A 151 1.01 5.88 -11.34
N ALA A 152 2.30 6.00 -11.64
CA ALA A 152 2.95 7.29 -11.97
C ALA A 152 2.19 8.12 -13.02
N ALA A 153 1.65 7.48 -14.05
CA ALA A 153 0.87 8.14 -15.10
C ALA A 153 -0.42 8.79 -14.58
N GLU A 154 -1.05 8.21 -13.57
CA GLU A 154 -2.27 8.76 -12.95
C GLU A 154 -1.93 9.86 -11.95
N ILE A 155 -0.83 9.71 -11.20
CA ILE A 155 -0.34 10.79 -10.31
C ILE A 155 -0.08 12.06 -11.12
N ILE A 156 0.54 11.95 -12.31
CA ILE A 156 0.76 13.09 -13.20
C ILE A 156 -0.56 13.79 -13.54
N LYS A 157 -1.59 13.04 -13.93
CA LYS A 157 -2.92 13.62 -14.23
C LYS A 157 -3.57 14.28 -13.00
N ILE A 158 -3.36 13.74 -11.81
CA ILE A 158 -3.86 14.34 -10.57
C ILE A 158 -3.15 15.66 -10.29
N ILE A 159 -1.82 15.73 -10.44
CA ILE A 159 -1.05 16.97 -10.29
C ILE A 159 -1.50 18.02 -11.31
N GLU A 160 -1.62 17.63 -12.59
CA GLU A 160 -2.02 18.53 -13.68
C GLU A 160 -3.46 19.05 -13.56
N SER A 161 -4.30 18.44 -12.71
CA SER A 161 -5.64 18.96 -12.42
C SER A 161 -5.63 20.33 -11.73
N GLY A 162 -4.51 20.70 -11.08
CA GLY A 162 -4.39 21.94 -10.31
C GLY A 162 -5.17 21.95 -8.99
N ALA A 163 -5.73 20.82 -8.58
CA ALA A 163 -6.58 20.74 -7.38
C ALA A 163 -5.80 20.81 -6.05
N PHE A 164 -4.50 20.49 -6.05
CA PHE A 164 -3.73 20.29 -4.81
C PHE A 164 -2.45 21.12 -4.78
N GLU A 165 -2.09 21.56 -3.58
CA GLU A 165 -0.89 22.38 -3.32
C GLU A 165 0.32 21.51 -2.90
N GLY A 166 0.05 20.29 -2.41
CA GLY A 166 1.08 19.34 -2.02
C GLY A 166 0.66 17.88 -2.21
N ALA A 167 1.64 17.00 -2.37
CA ALA A 167 1.45 15.57 -2.58
C ALA A 167 2.36 14.72 -1.70
N THR A 168 1.80 13.74 -1.01
CA THR A 168 2.55 12.67 -0.33
C THR A 168 2.64 11.44 -1.25
N ILE A 169 3.83 11.16 -1.77
CA ILE A 169 4.07 10.08 -2.75
C ILE A 169 5.17 9.13 -2.30
N SER A 170 5.11 7.88 -2.77
CA SER A 170 6.18 6.91 -2.51
C SER A 170 7.36 7.14 -3.44
N PHE A 171 8.54 7.46 -2.91
CA PHE A 171 9.76 7.63 -3.68
C PHE A 171 10.97 7.10 -2.92
N SER A 172 11.79 6.28 -3.58
CA SER A 172 13.03 5.73 -3.05
C SER A 172 13.94 5.33 -4.22
N VAL A 173 15.12 4.78 -3.91
CA VAL A 173 15.98 4.15 -4.92
C VAL A 173 15.24 3.10 -5.77
N LEU A 174 14.28 2.37 -5.16
CA LEU A 174 13.59 1.23 -5.78
C LEU A 174 12.69 1.60 -6.95
N ASN A 175 12.14 2.81 -6.95
CA ASN A 175 11.21 3.29 -7.97
C ASN A 175 11.66 4.62 -8.58
N SER A 176 12.95 4.97 -8.41
CA SER A 176 13.48 6.27 -8.79
C SER A 176 13.24 6.62 -10.27
N SER A 177 13.49 5.66 -11.17
CA SER A 177 13.27 5.88 -12.62
C SER A 177 11.79 5.97 -12.99
N VAL A 178 10.91 5.27 -12.26
CA VAL A 178 9.46 5.28 -12.51
C VAL A 178 8.82 6.58 -12.03
N MET A 179 9.31 7.12 -10.91
CA MET A 179 8.77 8.33 -10.28
C MET A 179 9.41 9.62 -10.78
N GLN A 180 10.52 9.55 -11.51
CA GLN A 180 11.19 10.73 -12.08
C GLN A 180 10.21 11.67 -12.83
N PRO A 181 9.32 11.17 -13.73
CA PRO A 181 8.38 12.05 -14.43
C PRO A 181 7.31 12.67 -13.50
N VAL A 182 6.98 12.02 -12.39
CA VAL A 182 6.05 12.54 -11.37
C VAL A 182 6.68 13.72 -10.64
N LEU A 183 7.95 13.59 -10.23
CA LEU A 183 8.68 14.65 -9.54
C LEU A 183 8.90 15.86 -10.45
N GLU A 184 9.22 15.63 -11.72
CA GLU A 184 9.31 16.70 -12.73
C GLU A 184 7.96 17.40 -12.95
N CYS A 185 6.87 16.63 -13.01
CA CYS A 185 5.52 17.19 -13.13
C CYS A 185 5.17 18.06 -11.91
N ALA A 186 5.46 17.59 -10.70
CA ALA A 186 5.24 18.34 -9.46
C ALA A 186 6.01 19.68 -9.47
N ALA A 187 7.29 19.64 -9.83
CA ALA A 187 8.12 20.83 -9.94
C ALA A 187 7.57 21.84 -10.95
N ARG A 188 7.15 21.38 -12.15
CA ARG A 188 6.55 22.26 -13.17
C ARG A 188 5.24 22.91 -12.71
N ASN A 189 4.46 22.22 -11.87
CA ASN A 189 3.17 22.71 -11.36
C ASN A 189 3.28 23.37 -9.97
N SER A 190 4.49 23.58 -9.44
CA SER A 190 4.72 24.13 -8.09
C SER A 190 4.00 23.37 -6.96
N VAL A 191 3.80 22.06 -7.15
CA VAL A 191 3.22 21.18 -6.11
C VAL A 191 4.34 20.69 -5.21
N GLY A 192 4.21 20.94 -3.91
CA GLY A 192 5.19 20.48 -2.92
C GLY A 192 5.17 18.96 -2.76
N ILE A 193 6.33 18.33 -2.59
CA ILE A 193 6.43 16.86 -2.44
C ILE A 193 6.89 16.47 -1.04
N VAL A 194 6.08 15.62 -0.43
CA VAL A 194 6.41 14.84 0.76
C VAL A 194 6.65 13.39 0.33
N VAL A 195 7.83 12.87 0.61
CA VAL A 195 8.20 11.49 0.28
C VAL A 195 7.87 10.55 1.42
N MET A 196 7.00 9.58 1.17
CA MET A 196 6.83 8.41 2.02
C MET A 196 7.67 7.22 1.51
N ASN A 197 7.96 6.28 2.40
CA ASN A 197 8.75 5.07 2.13
C ASN A 197 10.14 5.32 1.51
N PRO A 198 10.93 6.31 1.97
CA PRO A 198 12.22 6.66 1.36
C PRO A 198 13.24 5.52 1.39
N LEU A 199 13.09 4.58 2.33
CA LEU A 199 13.92 3.39 2.49
C LEU A 199 13.28 2.11 1.92
N GLY A 200 12.28 2.24 1.05
CA GLY A 200 11.63 1.09 0.41
C GLY A 200 10.86 0.20 1.39
N GLY A 201 10.24 0.80 2.42
CA GLY A 201 9.52 0.05 3.46
C GLY A 201 10.40 -0.77 4.42
N GLY A 202 11.73 -0.68 4.28
CA GLY A 202 12.72 -1.47 5.01
C GLY A 202 13.68 -2.22 4.08
N ILE A 203 13.28 -2.46 2.83
CA ILE A 203 14.06 -3.26 1.86
C ILE A 203 15.51 -2.77 1.75
N VAL A 204 15.73 -1.46 1.77
CA VAL A 204 17.08 -0.89 1.68
C VAL A 204 17.93 -1.23 2.92
N PRO A 205 17.54 -0.87 4.16
CA PRO A 205 18.32 -1.22 5.35
C PRO A 205 18.53 -2.74 5.51
N GLN A 206 17.52 -3.56 5.27
CA GLN A 206 17.63 -5.03 5.40
C GLN A 206 18.57 -5.68 4.37
N ASN A 207 18.88 -4.99 3.27
CA ASN A 207 19.75 -5.51 2.21
C ASN A 207 20.92 -4.54 1.95
N SER A 208 21.50 -3.99 3.02
CA SER A 208 22.52 -2.94 2.92
C SER A 208 23.74 -3.33 2.08
N GLU A 209 24.14 -4.60 2.07
CA GLU A 209 25.23 -5.08 1.21
C GLU A 209 24.88 -4.96 -0.28
N TYR A 210 23.67 -5.40 -0.66
CA TYR A 210 23.15 -5.28 -2.01
C TYR A 210 23.02 -3.81 -2.46
N TYR A 211 22.65 -2.92 -1.53
CA TYR A 211 22.54 -1.48 -1.75
C TYR A 211 23.79 -0.67 -1.38
N SER A 212 24.95 -1.33 -1.22
CA SER A 212 26.19 -0.69 -0.76
C SER A 212 26.66 0.44 -1.68
N PHE A 213 26.36 0.36 -2.98
CA PHE A 213 26.67 1.41 -3.97
C PHE A 213 26.03 2.77 -3.68
N LEU A 214 24.98 2.83 -2.83
CA LEU A 214 24.37 4.08 -2.40
C LEU A 214 25.36 4.92 -1.60
N LYS A 215 26.19 4.26 -0.78
CA LYS A 215 27.12 4.86 0.16
C LYS A 215 28.34 5.45 -0.55
N ASN A 216 28.74 6.65 -0.15
CA ASN A 216 30.09 7.20 -0.43
C ASN A 216 30.89 7.34 0.88
N GLN A 217 32.09 7.92 0.83
CA GLN A 217 32.94 8.09 2.04
C GLN A 217 32.35 9.04 3.09
N SER A 218 31.46 9.95 2.70
CA SER A 218 30.78 10.92 3.59
C SER A 218 29.48 10.40 4.19
N ASP A 219 29.04 9.20 3.81
CA ASP A 219 27.84 8.57 4.35
C ASP A 219 28.23 7.58 5.45
N ASN A 220 27.58 7.64 6.62
CA ASN A 220 27.90 6.73 7.72
C ASN A 220 27.28 5.34 7.52
N SER A 221 26.13 5.26 6.83
CA SER A 221 25.43 4.01 6.52
C SER A 221 24.69 4.07 5.18
N VAL A 222 24.25 2.90 4.69
CA VAL A 222 23.41 2.78 3.49
C VAL A 222 22.05 3.48 3.68
N PRO A 223 21.35 3.35 4.82
CA PRO A 223 20.15 4.16 5.10
C PRO A 223 20.39 5.68 5.02
N THR A 224 21.48 6.20 5.59
CA THR A 224 21.83 7.63 5.48
C THR A 224 21.99 8.04 4.02
N ALA A 225 22.74 7.24 3.24
CA ALA A 225 22.97 7.50 1.83
C ALA A 225 21.66 7.46 1.01
N ALA A 226 20.74 6.55 1.34
CA ALA A 226 19.45 6.43 0.70
C ALA A 226 18.52 7.62 0.99
N LEU A 227 18.49 8.10 2.24
CA LEU A 227 17.75 9.31 2.61
C LEU A 227 18.30 10.54 1.88
N ARG A 228 19.62 10.70 1.86
CA ARG A 228 20.29 11.78 1.12
C ARG A 228 20.02 11.72 -0.38
N PHE A 229 19.98 10.52 -0.97
CA PHE A 229 19.61 10.35 -2.38
C PHE A 229 18.16 10.81 -2.66
N VAL A 230 17.23 10.44 -1.79
CA VAL A 230 15.83 10.88 -1.90
C VAL A 230 15.72 12.41 -1.78
N ALA A 231 16.40 13.00 -0.80
CA ALA A 231 16.41 14.43 -0.54
C ALA A 231 17.14 15.24 -1.63
N ALA A 232 18.08 14.64 -2.35
CA ALA A 232 18.85 15.31 -3.40
C ALA A 232 18.01 15.71 -4.62
N HIS A 233 16.83 15.11 -4.81
CA HIS A 233 15.99 15.48 -5.95
C HIS A 233 15.34 16.86 -5.70
N PRO A 234 15.48 17.85 -6.60
CA PRO A 234 15.09 19.24 -6.33
C PRO A 234 13.58 19.44 -6.12
N ALA A 235 12.74 18.52 -6.61
CA ALA A 235 11.30 18.55 -6.36
C ALA A 235 10.90 18.02 -4.97
N VAL A 236 11.79 17.34 -4.24
CA VAL A 236 11.49 16.76 -2.92
C VAL A 236 11.70 17.80 -1.84
N ASN A 237 10.65 18.10 -1.07
CA ASN A 237 10.74 19.07 0.03
C ASN A 237 10.93 18.38 1.38
N ILE A 238 10.18 17.30 1.62
CA ILE A 238 10.10 16.64 2.93
C ILE A 238 10.24 15.14 2.74
N VAL A 239 11.02 14.50 3.61
CA VAL A 239 11.24 13.06 3.63
C VAL A 239 10.69 12.48 4.92
N LEU A 240 9.73 11.55 4.83
CA LEU A 240 9.16 10.83 5.96
C LEU A 240 9.89 9.50 6.17
N SER A 241 10.96 9.54 6.96
CA SER A 241 11.63 8.31 7.42
C SER A 241 10.95 7.83 8.71
N GLY A 242 10.21 6.72 8.62
CA GLY A 242 9.56 6.13 9.79
C GLY A 242 10.58 5.73 10.85
N MET A 243 10.37 6.18 12.08
CA MET A 243 11.27 5.98 13.21
C MET A 243 10.49 5.40 14.39
N SER A 244 11.06 4.39 15.03
CA SER A 244 10.43 3.60 16.10
C SER A 244 11.21 3.69 17.41
N THR A 245 12.43 4.23 17.36
CA THR A 245 13.33 4.41 18.51
C THR A 245 14.01 5.77 18.42
N MET A 246 14.48 6.28 19.56
CA MET A 246 15.27 7.52 19.61
C MET A 246 16.57 7.40 18.81
N GLU A 247 17.18 6.21 18.77
CA GLU A 247 18.38 5.94 17.97
C GLU A 247 18.09 6.09 16.46
N GLU A 248 16.98 5.51 15.97
CA GLU A 248 16.56 5.67 14.57
C GLU A 248 16.27 7.15 14.25
N PHE A 249 15.67 7.89 15.19
CA PHE A 249 15.47 9.33 15.03
C PHE A 249 16.80 10.08 14.89
N GLN A 250 17.75 9.88 15.80
CA GLN A 250 19.06 10.55 15.76
C GLN A 250 19.83 10.19 14.48
N HIS A 251 19.78 8.93 14.05
CA HIS A 251 20.38 8.49 12.79
C HIS A 251 19.76 9.21 11.59
N ASN A 252 18.42 9.26 11.52
CA ASN A 252 17.72 9.94 10.45
C ASN A 252 18.02 11.44 10.46
N LEU A 253 18.03 12.09 11.64
CA LEU A 253 18.35 13.51 11.79
C LEU A 253 19.75 13.84 11.28
N GLY A 254 20.75 13.01 11.63
CA GLY A 254 22.12 13.16 11.16
C GLY A 254 22.24 13.16 9.64
N ALA A 255 21.37 12.42 8.92
CA ALA A 255 21.38 12.43 7.45
C ALA A 255 21.11 13.80 6.82
N PHE A 256 20.42 14.70 7.55
CA PHE A 256 20.01 16.03 7.08
C PHE A 256 20.77 17.19 7.76
N GLN A 257 21.34 16.97 8.95
CA GLN A 257 22.12 17.99 9.67
C GLN A 257 23.63 17.90 9.40
N GLU A 258 24.16 16.71 9.17
CA GLU A 258 25.58 16.53 8.87
C GLU A 258 25.90 16.94 7.44
N GLY A 259 27.01 17.65 7.24
CA GLY A 259 27.45 18.11 5.93
C GLY A 259 27.58 16.96 4.92
N ASN A 260 27.11 17.21 3.69
CA ASN A 260 27.27 16.29 2.56
C ASN A 260 28.37 16.85 1.63
N ALA A 261 29.48 16.14 1.51
CA ALA A 261 30.60 16.56 0.67
C ALA A 261 30.31 16.38 -0.84
N GLU A 262 29.36 15.52 -1.20
CA GLU A 262 28.94 15.27 -2.57
C GLU A 262 27.75 16.16 -2.95
N SER A 263 27.81 16.79 -4.13
CA SER A 263 26.67 17.58 -4.63
C SER A 263 25.46 16.69 -4.90
N ASP A 264 24.25 17.24 -4.81
CA ASP A 264 23.01 16.51 -5.08
C ASP A 264 22.99 15.91 -6.50
N GLN A 265 23.48 16.65 -7.49
CA GLN A 265 23.56 16.19 -8.88
C GLN A 265 24.53 15.02 -9.05
N ASP A 266 25.70 15.08 -8.41
CA ASP A 266 26.68 13.99 -8.47
C ASP A 266 26.15 12.74 -7.76
N ARG A 267 25.49 12.92 -6.61
CA ARG A 267 24.84 11.82 -5.88
C ARG A 267 23.79 11.12 -6.73
N ILE A 268 22.88 11.88 -7.34
CA ILE A 268 21.84 11.35 -8.24
C ILE A 268 22.49 10.55 -9.38
N LYS A 269 23.49 11.14 -10.06
CA LYS A 269 24.18 10.51 -11.19
C LYS A 269 24.88 9.21 -10.79
N ARG A 270 25.59 9.21 -9.65
CA ARG A 270 26.30 8.04 -9.11
C ARG A 270 25.33 6.93 -8.74
N VAL A 271 24.27 7.26 -8.00
CA VAL A 271 23.24 6.28 -7.60
C VAL A 271 22.55 5.67 -8.82
N HIS A 272 22.17 6.46 -9.82
CA HIS A 272 21.59 5.92 -11.06
C HIS A 272 22.58 5.05 -11.84
N THR A 273 23.86 5.37 -11.83
CA THR A 273 24.89 4.52 -12.45
C THR A 273 25.03 3.18 -11.73
N GLY A 274 25.01 3.18 -10.39
CA GLY A 274 25.02 1.97 -9.59
C GLY A 274 23.78 1.11 -9.79
N LEU A 275 22.58 1.73 -9.83
CA LEU A 275 21.31 1.06 -10.12
C LEU A 275 21.34 0.28 -11.44
N ARG A 276 21.94 0.85 -12.50
CA ARG A 276 22.06 0.19 -13.81
C ARG A 276 22.98 -1.03 -13.79
N ARG A 277 23.82 -1.16 -12.77
CA ARG A 277 24.78 -2.26 -12.59
C ARG A 277 24.32 -3.29 -11.55
N LEU A 278 23.18 -3.04 -10.89
CA LEU A 278 22.64 -3.99 -9.93
C LEU A 278 22.19 -5.27 -10.64
N ASP A 279 22.66 -6.39 -10.12
CA ASP A 279 22.33 -7.71 -10.65
C ASP A 279 20.87 -8.07 -10.35
N GLY A 280 20.15 -8.54 -11.37
CA GLY A 280 18.76 -8.99 -11.26
C GLY A 280 17.69 -7.90 -11.06
N PHE A 281 18.05 -6.67 -10.66
CA PHE A 281 17.09 -5.61 -10.34
C PHE A 281 16.61 -4.85 -11.58
N CYS A 282 15.33 -4.92 -11.90
CA CYS A 282 14.73 -4.09 -12.93
C CYS A 282 14.49 -2.66 -12.43
N THR A 283 15.12 -1.66 -13.07
CA THR A 283 14.92 -0.24 -12.75
C THR A 283 13.58 0.35 -13.23
N GLY A 284 12.81 -0.38 -14.05
CA GLY A 284 11.54 0.12 -14.56
C GLY A 284 11.68 1.23 -15.62
N CYS A 285 12.80 1.29 -16.35
CA CYS A 285 13.06 2.30 -17.39
C CYS A 285 12.21 2.18 -18.66
N ARG A 286 11.52 1.03 -18.85
CA ARG A 286 10.59 0.74 -19.96
C ARG A 286 11.18 0.74 -21.38
N TYR A 287 12.51 0.78 -21.55
CA TYR A 287 13.14 0.65 -22.88
C TYR A 287 12.82 -0.68 -23.59
N CYS A 288 12.50 -1.73 -22.82
CA CYS A 288 12.14 -3.05 -23.32
C CYS A 288 10.68 -3.19 -23.74
N GLU A 289 9.86 -2.14 -23.65
CA GLU A 289 8.46 -2.15 -24.07
C GLU A 289 8.28 -2.25 -25.60
N GLY A 290 7.05 -2.57 -26.04
CA GLY A 290 6.74 -2.79 -27.46
C GLY A 290 7.08 -4.20 -27.95
N CYS A 291 6.77 -5.19 -27.11
CA CYS A 291 6.86 -6.61 -27.44
C CYS A 291 5.87 -6.97 -28.57
N PRO A 292 6.29 -7.67 -29.64
CA PRO A 292 5.37 -8.11 -30.70
C PRO A 292 4.25 -9.03 -30.22
N ALA A 293 4.48 -9.79 -29.14
CA ALA A 293 3.48 -10.63 -28.47
C ALA A 293 2.64 -9.87 -27.43
N GLN A 294 2.74 -8.54 -27.41
CA GLN A 294 1.99 -7.65 -26.50
C GLN A 294 2.21 -7.92 -24.99
N ILE A 295 3.36 -8.52 -24.63
CA ILE A 295 3.75 -8.70 -23.23
C ILE A 295 4.16 -7.35 -22.64
N PRO A 296 3.58 -6.92 -21.49
CA PRO A 296 4.02 -5.73 -20.76
C PRO A 296 5.31 -6.05 -20.00
N VAL A 297 6.43 -6.05 -20.72
CA VAL A 297 7.72 -6.59 -20.24
C VAL A 297 8.18 -5.92 -18.95
N SER A 298 8.09 -4.59 -18.85
CA SER A 298 8.57 -3.89 -17.67
C SER A 298 7.71 -4.19 -16.43
N SER A 299 6.42 -4.48 -16.58
CA SER A 299 5.53 -4.86 -15.47
C SER A 299 5.91 -6.22 -14.89
N PHE A 300 6.22 -7.20 -15.76
CA PHE A 300 6.71 -8.52 -15.33
C PHE A 300 8.06 -8.41 -14.62
N MET A 301 9.02 -7.68 -15.20
CA MET A 301 10.35 -7.53 -14.62
C MET A 301 10.35 -6.73 -13.31
N GLN A 302 9.55 -5.67 -13.21
CA GLN A 302 9.39 -4.94 -11.94
C GLN A 302 8.72 -5.78 -10.86
N SER A 303 7.78 -6.64 -11.24
CA SER A 303 7.16 -7.59 -10.31
C SER A 303 8.15 -8.66 -9.85
N ASN A 304 9.06 -9.08 -10.72
CA ASN A 304 10.12 -10.03 -10.39
C ASN A 304 11.14 -9.49 -9.36
N ASN A 305 11.25 -8.16 -9.19
CA ASN A 305 12.14 -7.59 -8.18
C ASN A 305 11.83 -8.08 -6.75
N SER A 306 10.59 -8.48 -6.46
CA SER A 306 10.22 -9.04 -5.14
C SER A 306 10.98 -10.33 -4.81
N ARG A 307 11.48 -11.05 -5.82
CA ARG A 307 12.22 -12.31 -5.63
C ARG A 307 13.68 -12.09 -5.22
N LEU A 308 14.20 -10.87 -5.33
CA LEU A 308 15.60 -10.54 -4.99
C LEU A 308 15.83 -10.47 -3.48
N PHE A 309 14.78 -10.27 -2.69
CA PHE A 309 14.88 -10.04 -1.25
C PHE A 309 14.12 -11.10 -0.47
N GLN A 310 14.51 -11.29 0.78
CA GLN A 310 13.76 -12.16 1.69
C GLN A 310 12.42 -11.52 2.03
N PRO A 311 11.29 -12.22 1.84
CA PRO A 311 10.00 -11.68 2.19
C PRO A 311 9.82 -11.67 3.71
N THR A 312 8.96 -10.78 4.19
CA THR A 312 8.46 -10.83 5.57
C THR A 312 7.20 -11.69 5.66
N PRO A 313 6.91 -12.29 6.82
CA PRO A 313 5.66 -13.00 7.05
C PRO A 313 4.45 -12.12 6.70
N ALA A 314 3.51 -12.67 5.97
CA ALA A 314 2.28 -12.00 5.54
C ALA A 314 1.16 -13.04 5.37
N TYR A 315 -0.09 -12.61 5.52
CA TYR A 315 -1.28 -13.47 5.36
C TYR A 315 -1.24 -14.76 6.21
N ASN A 316 -0.66 -14.72 7.41
CA ASN A 316 -0.41 -15.92 8.25
C ASN A 316 0.39 -17.03 7.54
N ARG A 317 1.27 -16.64 6.61
CA ARG A 317 2.21 -17.52 5.92
C ARG A 317 3.65 -17.12 6.25
N THR A 318 4.54 -18.11 6.26
CA THR A 318 5.98 -17.94 6.56
C THR A 318 6.87 -18.58 5.50
N GLU A 319 6.28 -19.33 4.56
CA GLU A 319 6.98 -20.05 3.50
C GLU A 319 7.59 -19.06 2.49
N PRO A 320 8.94 -18.94 2.40
CA PRO A 320 9.56 -17.86 1.64
C PRO A 320 9.21 -17.87 0.15
N GLU A 321 9.14 -19.03 -0.49
CA GLU A 321 8.81 -19.10 -1.92
C GLU A 321 7.34 -18.77 -2.21
N LEU A 322 6.42 -19.12 -1.32
CA LEU A 322 5.03 -18.69 -1.44
C LEU A 322 4.92 -17.19 -1.26
N LEU A 323 5.55 -16.63 -0.23
CA LEU A 323 5.52 -15.19 0.06
C LEU A 323 6.12 -14.35 -1.08
N LYS A 324 7.21 -14.79 -1.71
CA LYS A 324 7.76 -14.14 -2.92
C LYS A 324 6.76 -14.13 -4.07
N ASN A 325 6.07 -15.25 -4.30
CA ASN A 325 5.02 -15.35 -5.33
C ASN A 325 3.83 -14.44 -5.00
N ILE A 326 3.40 -14.39 -3.74
CA ILE A 326 2.35 -13.47 -3.28
C ILE A 326 2.75 -12.02 -3.58
N GLN A 327 3.97 -11.59 -3.25
CA GLN A 327 4.42 -10.23 -3.51
C GLN A 327 4.52 -9.92 -5.02
N LEU A 328 5.03 -10.87 -5.81
CA LEU A 328 5.11 -10.75 -7.26
C LEU A 328 3.71 -10.59 -7.89
N PHE A 329 2.79 -11.48 -7.54
CA PHE A 329 1.44 -11.49 -8.10
C PHE A 329 0.57 -10.36 -7.56
N ARG A 330 0.76 -9.93 -6.31
CA ARG A 330 0.16 -8.71 -5.76
C ARG A 330 0.50 -7.51 -6.63
N LYS A 331 1.78 -7.36 -6.98
CA LYS A 331 2.25 -6.25 -7.80
C LYS A 331 1.70 -6.31 -9.22
N LEU A 332 1.69 -7.50 -9.85
CA LEU A 332 1.05 -7.68 -11.16
C LEU A 332 -0.44 -7.33 -11.14
N TYR A 333 -1.15 -7.76 -10.10
CA TYR A 333 -2.60 -7.59 -10.00
C TYR A 333 -3.01 -6.16 -9.63
N LEU A 334 -2.45 -5.61 -8.56
CA LEU A 334 -2.86 -4.30 -8.02
C LEU A 334 -2.19 -3.13 -8.76
N ASP A 335 -0.88 -3.19 -9.00
CA ASP A 335 -0.14 -2.04 -9.57
C ASP A 335 -0.25 -2.00 -11.10
N PHE A 336 -0.35 -3.17 -11.74
CA PHE A 336 -0.31 -3.28 -13.20
C PHE A 336 -1.61 -3.80 -13.82
N HIS A 337 -2.60 -4.21 -13.02
CA HIS A 337 -3.89 -4.74 -13.48
C HIS A 337 -3.75 -5.92 -14.46
N ILE A 338 -2.77 -6.78 -14.22
CA ILE A 338 -2.47 -7.97 -15.04
C ILE A 338 -3.04 -9.21 -14.36
N LEU A 339 -4.08 -9.79 -14.97
CA LEU A 339 -4.65 -11.08 -14.61
C LEU A 339 -4.88 -11.92 -15.88
N PRO A 340 -3.90 -12.72 -16.33
CA PRO A 340 -4.01 -13.47 -17.56
C PRO A 340 -5.11 -14.53 -17.51
N GLU A 341 -5.74 -14.78 -18.66
CA GLU A 341 -6.78 -15.81 -18.79
C GLU A 341 -6.23 -17.22 -18.56
N SER A 342 -5.06 -17.51 -19.14
CA SER A 342 -4.40 -18.82 -19.09
C SER A 342 -2.90 -18.70 -18.84
N GLY A 343 -2.28 -19.83 -18.47
CA GLY A 343 -0.84 -19.95 -18.22
C GLY A 343 0.00 -20.11 -19.49
N ASN A 344 -0.63 -20.05 -20.66
CA ASN A 344 0.08 -20.13 -21.94
C ASN A 344 0.99 -18.91 -22.08
N ASN A 345 2.29 -19.13 -21.99
CA ASN A 345 3.30 -18.08 -22.17
C ASN A 345 3.26 -17.57 -23.63
N PRO A 346 2.87 -16.32 -23.91
CA PRO A 346 2.77 -15.79 -25.27
C PRO A 346 4.14 -15.40 -25.86
N CYS A 347 5.24 -15.57 -25.11
CA CYS A 347 6.57 -15.15 -25.55
C CYS A 347 7.05 -15.98 -26.75
N ILE A 348 7.24 -15.31 -27.90
CA ILE A 348 7.84 -15.90 -29.11
C ILE A 348 9.37 -15.87 -29.13
N GLN A 349 10.00 -15.58 -27.99
CA GLN A 349 11.46 -15.58 -27.79
C GLN A 349 12.27 -14.75 -28.82
N CYS A 350 11.70 -13.64 -29.32
CA CYS A 350 12.35 -12.81 -30.36
C CYS A 350 13.61 -12.04 -29.92
N GLY A 351 13.89 -11.95 -28.60
CA GLY A 351 15.06 -11.26 -28.05
C GLY A 351 15.03 -9.72 -28.08
N LYS A 352 13.97 -9.08 -28.60
CA LYS A 352 13.88 -7.60 -28.69
C LYS A 352 14.00 -6.91 -27.32
N CYS A 353 13.33 -7.45 -26.31
CA CYS A 353 13.35 -6.91 -24.96
C CYS A 353 14.76 -6.93 -24.34
N GLU A 354 15.50 -8.03 -24.50
CA GLU A 354 16.85 -8.21 -23.96
C GLU A 354 17.86 -7.32 -24.69
N LYS A 355 17.74 -7.17 -26.01
CA LYS A 355 18.56 -6.24 -26.81
C LYS A 355 18.41 -4.76 -26.37
N HIS A 356 17.22 -4.37 -25.92
CA HIS A 356 16.95 -3.01 -25.43
C HIS A 356 17.18 -2.87 -23.91
N CYS A 357 17.45 -3.96 -23.19
CA CYS A 357 17.66 -3.90 -21.75
C CYS A 357 19.04 -3.31 -21.45
N THR A 358 19.06 -2.10 -20.88
CA THR A 358 20.31 -1.41 -20.49
C THR A 358 21.09 -2.11 -19.38
N GLN A 359 20.49 -3.11 -18.74
CA GLN A 359 21.05 -3.89 -17.64
C GLN A 359 21.40 -5.32 -18.05
N GLY A 360 21.08 -5.75 -19.28
CA GLY A 360 21.34 -7.12 -19.73
C GLY A 360 20.58 -8.21 -18.97
N LEU A 361 19.39 -7.89 -18.42
CA LEU A 361 18.58 -8.85 -17.67
C LEU A 361 18.06 -9.97 -18.57
N LYS A 362 17.95 -11.18 -18.02
CA LYS A 362 17.42 -12.40 -18.68
C LYS A 362 15.89 -12.37 -18.75
N ILE A 363 15.35 -11.41 -19.49
CA ILE A 363 13.91 -11.11 -19.53
C ILE A 363 13.09 -12.30 -20.02
N ILE A 364 13.54 -13.01 -21.06
CA ILE A 364 12.77 -14.12 -21.64
C ILE A 364 12.62 -15.25 -20.61
N GLN A 365 13.72 -15.58 -19.92
CA GLN A 365 13.71 -16.57 -18.84
C GLN A 365 12.77 -16.17 -17.71
N VAL A 366 12.83 -14.92 -17.25
CA VAL A 366 11.98 -14.43 -16.15
C VAL A 366 10.49 -14.48 -16.52
N ILE A 367 10.12 -14.11 -17.75
CA ILE A 367 8.73 -14.20 -18.21
C ILE A 367 8.25 -15.66 -18.16
N ASP A 368 9.07 -16.61 -18.64
CA ASP A 368 8.74 -18.04 -18.63
C ASP A 368 8.54 -18.60 -17.22
N GLU A 369 9.44 -18.24 -16.29
CA GLU A 369 9.31 -18.60 -14.88
C GLU A 369 8.03 -18.04 -14.25
N ILE A 370 7.66 -16.79 -14.57
CA ILE A 370 6.44 -16.16 -14.05
C ILE A 370 5.20 -16.88 -14.56
N TYR A 371 5.09 -17.16 -15.87
CA TYR A 371 3.93 -17.88 -16.42
C TYR A 371 3.80 -19.30 -15.84
N THR A 372 4.93 -20.01 -15.69
CA THR A 372 4.97 -21.31 -15.04
C THR A 372 4.44 -21.23 -13.60
N ASN A 373 4.84 -20.21 -12.85
CA ASN A 373 4.37 -20.01 -11.48
C ASN A 373 2.89 -19.59 -11.43
N MET A 374 2.39 -18.76 -12.37
CA MET A 374 0.98 -18.39 -12.42
C MET A 374 0.07 -19.62 -12.52
N GLN A 375 0.49 -20.60 -13.33
CA GLN A 375 -0.24 -21.85 -13.49
C GLN A 375 -0.23 -22.71 -12.23
N ARG A 376 0.90 -22.78 -11.52
CA ARG A 376 1.05 -23.59 -10.29
C ARG A 376 0.36 -23.00 -9.06
N ARG A 377 0.05 -21.69 -9.06
CA ARG A 377 -0.35 -20.93 -7.87
C ARG A 377 -1.80 -20.42 -7.92
N ALA A 378 -2.62 -20.96 -8.83
CA ALA A 378 -4.01 -20.56 -9.05
C ALA A 378 -4.21 -19.04 -9.27
N PHE A 379 -3.22 -18.35 -9.84
CA PHE A 379 -3.32 -16.90 -10.06
C PHE A 379 -4.28 -16.57 -11.21
N LEU A 380 -4.30 -17.39 -12.26
CA LEU A 380 -4.97 -17.20 -13.55
C LEU A 380 -6.50 -17.18 -13.48
N GLN A 381 -7.18 -16.50 -14.42
CA GLN A 381 -8.65 -16.49 -14.47
C GLN A 381 -9.24 -17.89 -14.67
N ASN A 382 -8.66 -18.69 -15.57
CA ASN A 382 -9.14 -20.06 -15.81
C ASN A 382 -8.96 -20.97 -14.60
N ALA A 383 -7.87 -20.84 -13.84
CA ALA A 383 -7.65 -21.61 -12.61
C ALA A 383 -8.71 -21.27 -11.56
N ARG A 384 -9.05 -19.98 -11.40
CA ARG A 384 -10.13 -19.53 -10.51
C ARG A 384 -11.50 -20.06 -10.97
N ARG A 385 -11.78 -20.00 -12.27
CA ARG A 385 -13.01 -20.53 -12.88
C ARG A 385 -13.14 -22.04 -12.64
N GLU A 386 -12.12 -22.82 -12.95
CA GLU A 386 -12.17 -24.27 -12.78
C GLU A 386 -12.30 -24.66 -11.31
N ARG A 387 -11.64 -23.95 -10.39
CA ARG A 387 -11.83 -24.18 -8.95
C ARG A 387 -13.26 -23.90 -8.48
N LEU A 388 -13.86 -22.79 -8.90
CA LEU A 388 -15.26 -22.49 -8.57
C LEU A 388 -16.23 -23.46 -9.25
N LYS A 389 -15.90 -23.96 -10.43
CA LYS A 389 -16.67 -25.00 -11.12
C LYS A 389 -16.62 -26.32 -10.37
N GLU A 390 -15.42 -26.74 -9.96
CA GLU A 390 -15.19 -27.94 -9.17
C GLU A 390 -15.95 -27.90 -7.84
N LEU A 391 -16.01 -26.73 -7.20
CA LEU A 391 -16.64 -26.57 -5.90
C LEU A 391 -18.15 -26.36 -5.98
N LEU A 392 -18.67 -25.59 -6.93
CA LEU A 392 -20.04 -25.03 -6.84
C LEU A 392 -20.89 -25.21 -8.11
N HIS A 393 -20.30 -25.11 -9.30
CA HIS A 393 -21.10 -25.09 -10.52
C HIS A 393 -21.55 -26.49 -10.95
N SER A 394 -22.82 -26.63 -11.35
CA SER A 394 -23.43 -27.91 -11.77
C SER A 394 -23.40 -29.01 -10.68
N LYS A 395 -23.47 -28.61 -9.40
CA LYS A 395 -23.44 -29.54 -8.26
C LYS A 395 -24.80 -29.89 -7.66
N SER A 396 -25.88 -29.34 -8.19
CA SER A 396 -27.26 -29.54 -7.70
C SER A 396 -27.48 -29.13 -6.23
N TYR A 397 -26.62 -28.27 -5.69
CA TYR A 397 -26.81 -27.70 -4.36
C TYR A 397 -28.04 -26.79 -4.34
N LYS A 398 -28.73 -26.71 -3.20
CA LYS A 398 -29.83 -25.77 -2.95
C LYS A 398 -29.40 -24.60 -2.07
N LEU A 399 -28.44 -24.83 -1.17
CA LEU A 399 -27.93 -23.88 -0.19
C LEU A 399 -26.41 -24.02 -0.04
N VAL A 400 -25.71 -22.92 -0.34
CA VAL A 400 -24.25 -22.80 -0.25
C VAL A 400 -23.90 -21.75 0.81
N GLY A 401 -23.07 -22.14 1.76
CA GLY A 401 -22.47 -21.25 2.75
C GLY A 401 -21.13 -20.68 2.28
N PHE A 402 -20.85 -19.41 2.61
CA PHE A 402 -19.48 -18.87 2.58
C PHE A 402 -19.08 -18.33 3.95
N TYR A 403 -17.79 -18.48 4.29
CA TYR A 403 -17.23 -18.00 5.56
C TYR A 403 -15.90 -17.27 5.28
N PRO A 404 -15.71 -16.00 5.70
CA PRO A 404 -16.56 -15.18 6.56
C PRO A 404 -17.69 -14.45 5.82
N GLY A 405 -18.55 -13.71 6.52
CA GLY A 405 -19.78 -13.16 5.97
C GLY A 405 -19.66 -11.78 5.31
N ALA A 406 -18.44 -11.34 5.00
CA ALA A 406 -18.18 -10.07 4.36
C ALA A 406 -16.83 -10.04 3.62
N GLY A 407 -16.65 -9.01 2.78
CA GLY A 407 -15.40 -8.72 2.10
C GLY A 407 -15.03 -9.82 1.09
N TYR A 408 -14.17 -10.75 1.51
CA TYR A 408 -13.69 -11.85 0.67
C TYR A 408 -14.82 -12.66 0.04
N SER A 409 -15.84 -13.06 0.81
CA SER A 409 -16.94 -13.86 0.27
C SER A 409 -17.75 -13.12 -0.78
N ASN A 410 -17.94 -11.80 -0.65
CA ASN A 410 -18.60 -11.00 -1.69
C ASN A 410 -17.80 -11.04 -2.99
N GLU A 411 -16.48 -10.89 -2.93
CA GLU A 411 -15.63 -10.97 -4.12
C GLU A 411 -15.68 -12.34 -4.78
N ILE A 412 -15.73 -13.41 -4.00
CA ILE A 412 -15.85 -14.77 -4.56
C ILE A 412 -17.22 -14.99 -5.20
N VAL A 413 -18.30 -14.49 -4.59
CA VAL A 413 -19.64 -14.54 -5.19
C VAL A 413 -19.71 -13.71 -6.47
N ARG A 414 -19.15 -12.49 -6.48
CA ARG A 414 -19.02 -11.66 -7.69
C ARG A 414 -18.25 -12.39 -8.79
N LEU A 415 -17.15 -13.06 -8.43
CA LEU A 415 -16.33 -13.82 -9.36
C LEU A 415 -17.06 -15.06 -9.91
N TYR A 416 -17.81 -15.78 -9.08
CA TYR A 416 -18.68 -16.86 -9.54
C TYR A 416 -19.68 -16.35 -10.57
N LYS A 417 -20.37 -15.24 -10.25
CA LYS A 417 -21.37 -14.64 -11.13
C LYS A 417 -20.79 -14.18 -12.46
N SER A 418 -19.59 -13.63 -12.46
CA SER A 418 -18.93 -13.21 -13.71
C SER A 418 -18.52 -14.39 -14.60
N PHE A 419 -18.28 -15.57 -14.02
CA PHE A 419 -17.92 -16.78 -14.78
C PHE A 419 -19.12 -17.59 -15.27
N PHE A 420 -20.18 -17.70 -14.45
CA PHE A 420 -21.27 -18.66 -14.66
C PHE A 420 -22.67 -18.03 -14.69
N GLY A 421 -22.81 -16.73 -14.40
CA GLY A 421 -24.10 -16.07 -14.21
C GLY A 421 -24.67 -16.24 -12.81
N GLU A 422 -25.96 -15.93 -12.63
CA GLU A 422 -26.62 -16.09 -11.33
C GLU A 422 -26.63 -17.57 -10.88
N PRO A 423 -26.31 -17.85 -9.60
CA PRO A 423 -26.29 -19.21 -9.09
C PRO A 423 -27.69 -19.84 -9.07
N ASP A 424 -27.77 -21.14 -9.32
CA ASP A 424 -28.97 -21.96 -9.18
C ASP A 424 -29.24 -22.41 -7.74
N PHE A 425 -28.36 -22.04 -6.82
CA PHE A 425 -28.44 -22.27 -5.38
C PHE A 425 -28.61 -20.96 -4.59
N LYS A 426 -29.20 -21.04 -3.41
CA LYS A 426 -29.23 -19.94 -2.45
C LYS A 426 -27.87 -19.80 -1.78
N ILE A 427 -27.47 -18.56 -1.50
CA ILE A 427 -26.24 -18.26 -0.79
C ILE A 427 -26.58 -17.74 0.60
N VAL A 428 -25.83 -18.21 1.59
CA VAL A 428 -25.81 -17.66 2.95
C VAL A 428 -24.38 -17.43 3.39
N PHE A 429 -24.22 -16.47 4.31
CA PHE A 429 -22.93 -16.11 4.87
C PHE A 429 -22.86 -16.50 6.34
N PHE A 430 -21.67 -16.88 6.81
CA PHE A 430 -21.39 -17.17 8.21
C PHE A 430 -20.23 -16.31 8.70
N ASP A 431 -20.33 -15.76 9.91
CA ASP A 431 -19.27 -14.93 10.49
C ASP A 431 -19.17 -15.09 12.00
N SER A 432 -17.96 -15.10 12.56
CA SER A 432 -17.75 -15.18 14.01
C SER A 432 -17.94 -13.84 14.71
N ASN A 433 -18.00 -12.72 13.98
CA ASN A 433 -18.19 -11.39 14.54
C ASN A 433 -19.68 -11.13 14.87
N PRO A 434 -20.06 -11.00 16.16
CA PRO A 434 -21.46 -10.82 16.54
C PRO A 434 -22.11 -9.54 16.00
N ARG A 435 -21.30 -8.55 15.61
CA ARG A 435 -21.79 -7.30 15.02
C ARG A 435 -22.38 -7.50 13.61
N LEU A 436 -22.03 -8.58 12.94
CA LEU A 436 -22.49 -8.89 11.59
C LEU A 436 -23.70 -9.83 11.58
N TRP A 437 -24.06 -10.45 12.70
CA TRP A 437 -25.15 -11.42 12.75
C TRP A 437 -26.50 -10.78 12.40
N ASN A 438 -27.25 -11.46 11.55
CA ASN A 438 -28.53 -11.04 10.99
C ASN A 438 -28.47 -9.74 10.16
N THR A 439 -27.28 -9.26 9.82
CA THR A 439 -27.12 -8.18 8.85
C THR A 439 -27.24 -8.73 7.43
N VAL A 440 -27.55 -7.83 6.49
CA VAL A 440 -27.62 -8.15 5.07
C VAL A 440 -26.45 -7.50 4.37
N ASN A 441 -25.65 -8.31 3.68
CA ASN A 441 -24.49 -7.88 2.91
C ASN A 441 -24.69 -8.23 1.43
N GLU A 442 -24.77 -7.22 0.56
CA GLU A 442 -25.08 -7.39 -0.88
C GLU A 442 -26.31 -8.28 -1.16
N GLY A 443 -27.33 -8.17 -0.30
CA GLY A 443 -28.57 -8.95 -0.40
C GLY A 443 -28.48 -10.37 0.19
N ILE A 444 -27.37 -10.75 0.81
CA ILE A 444 -27.14 -12.06 1.43
C ILE A 444 -27.12 -11.89 2.95
N THR A 445 -27.88 -12.73 3.67
CA THR A 445 -27.93 -12.71 5.13
C THR A 445 -26.67 -13.35 5.73
N VAL A 446 -26.11 -12.69 6.76
CA VAL A 446 -25.01 -13.19 7.56
C VAL A 446 -25.54 -13.84 8.85
N TYR A 447 -25.23 -15.12 9.05
CA TYR A 447 -25.67 -15.92 10.18
C TYR A 447 -24.52 -16.19 11.18
N PRO A 448 -24.84 -16.38 12.45
CA PRO A 448 -23.89 -16.87 13.43
C PRO A 448 -23.47 -18.33 13.14
N PRO A 449 -22.27 -18.77 13.59
CA PRO A 449 -21.80 -20.14 13.33
C PRO A 449 -22.67 -21.23 13.96
N ASP A 450 -23.35 -20.94 15.07
CA ASP A 450 -24.25 -21.89 15.74
C ASP A 450 -25.50 -22.23 14.91
N GLN A 451 -25.83 -21.43 13.89
CA GLN A 451 -26.93 -21.71 12.97
C GLN A 451 -26.54 -22.61 11.80
N ILE A 452 -25.25 -22.99 11.65
CA ILE A 452 -24.81 -23.89 10.57
C ILE A 452 -25.61 -25.20 10.58
N GLU A 453 -25.78 -25.83 11.74
CA GLU A 453 -26.48 -27.11 11.87
C GLU A 453 -27.96 -27.01 11.47
N SER A 454 -28.62 -25.92 11.87
CA SER A 454 -30.05 -25.70 11.59
C SER A 454 -30.34 -25.27 10.14
N LEU A 455 -29.47 -24.46 9.53
CA LEU A 455 -29.59 -24.06 8.14
C LEU A 455 -29.19 -25.19 7.18
N HIS A 456 -28.26 -26.04 7.63
CA HIS A 456 -27.83 -27.25 6.95
C HIS A 456 -27.40 -27.02 5.47
N PRO A 457 -26.46 -26.10 5.19
CA PRO A 457 -25.95 -25.90 3.83
C PRO A 457 -25.27 -27.17 3.31
N GLU A 458 -25.39 -27.46 2.02
CA GLU A 458 -24.75 -28.66 1.44
C GLU A 458 -23.23 -28.52 1.35
N ILE A 459 -22.74 -27.27 1.29
CA ILE A 459 -21.32 -26.96 1.29
C ILE A 459 -21.08 -25.60 1.97
N ILE A 460 -19.97 -25.48 2.70
CA ILE A 460 -19.43 -24.22 3.21
C ILE A 460 -18.05 -23.99 2.61
N VAL A 461 -17.92 -22.91 1.85
CA VAL A 461 -16.65 -22.46 1.27
C VAL A 461 -15.98 -21.44 2.19
N VAL A 462 -14.86 -21.84 2.78
CA VAL A 462 -13.98 -20.96 3.54
C VAL A 462 -13.17 -20.11 2.55
N SER A 463 -13.55 -18.85 2.41
CA SER A 463 -13.06 -17.93 1.37
C SER A 463 -11.90 -17.03 1.83
N ASN A 464 -11.74 -16.81 3.14
CA ASN A 464 -10.71 -15.94 3.68
C ASN A 464 -9.35 -16.63 3.68
N TYR A 465 -8.42 -16.09 2.89
CA TYR A 465 -7.07 -16.65 2.74
C TYR A 465 -6.24 -16.64 4.04
N ILE A 466 -6.37 -15.59 4.86
CA ILE A 466 -5.53 -15.36 6.06
C ILE A 466 -5.92 -16.30 7.19
N TYR A 467 -7.22 -16.48 7.41
CA TYR A 467 -7.78 -17.25 8.53
C TYR A 467 -8.39 -18.58 8.08
N GLN A 468 -8.09 -19.05 6.86
CA GLN A 468 -8.69 -20.27 6.31
C GLN A 468 -8.53 -21.49 7.20
N ASP A 469 -7.37 -21.63 7.85
CA ASP A 469 -7.08 -22.80 8.69
C ASP A 469 -7.84 -22.73 10.02
N GLU A 470 -7.90 -21.54 10.63
CA GLU A 470 -8.66 -21.30 11.87
C GLU A 470 -10.16 -21.49 11.64
N ILE A 471 -10.71 -20.88 10.58
CA ILE A 471 -12.13 -21.01 10.22
C ILE A 471 -12.46 -22.45 9.85
N TYR A 472 -11.64 -23.10 9.01
CA TYR A 472 -11.88 -24.49 8.63
C TYR A 472 -11.92 -25.40 9.86
N ASN A 473 -10.94 -25.28 10.76
CA ASN A 473 -10.89 -26.11 11.96
C ASN A 473 -12.05 -25.82 12.94
N SER A 474 -12.56 -24.59 12.99
CA SER A 474 -13.67 -24.25 13.89
C SER A 474 -15.00 -24.85 13.44
N ILE A 475 -15.21 -25.06 12.13
CA ILE A 475 -16.48 -25.58 11.58
C ILE A 475 -16.38 -26.98 10.97
N LYS A 476 -15.19 -27.59 10.87
CA LYS A 476 -14.98 -28.91 10.25
C LYS A 476 -15.86 -30.01 10.87
N HIS A 477 -16.17 -29.90 12.16
CA HIS A 477 -16.97 -30.91 12.86
C HIS A 477 -18.38 -31.11 12.25
N HIS A 478 -18.90 -30.13 11.50
CA HIS A 478 -20.14 -30.24 10.74
C HIS A 478 -20.06 -31.21 9.54
N GLU A 479 -18.87 -31.66 9.15
CA GLU A 479 -18.71 -32.77 8.20
C GLU A 479 -19.39 -34.06 8.71
N ASN A 480 -19.49 -34.24 10.04
CA ASN A 480 -20.21 -35.36 10.65
C ASN A 480 -21.73 -35.26 10.44
N ASP A 481 -22.24 -34.05 10.20
CA ASP A 481 -23.65 -33.78 9.94
C ASP A 481 -23.97 -33.85 8.44
N GLY A 482 -22.99 -34.21 7.60
CA GLY A 482 -23.14 -34.29 6.14
C GLY A 482 -22.90 -32.98 5.39
N ILE A 483 -22.41 -31.94 6.08
CA ILE A 483 -22.08 -30.64 5.48
C ILE A 483 -20.65 -30.67 4.92
N LEU A 484 -20.47 -30.41 3.62
CA LEU A 484 -19.13 -30.36 3.03
C LEU A 484 -18.42 -29.06 3.42
N VAL A 485 -17.32 -29.13 4.16
CA VAL A 485 -16.52 -27.93 4.48
C VAL A 485 -15.26 -27.93 3.61
N VAL A 486 -15.04 -26.85 2.84
CA VAL A 486 -13.88 -26.76 1.93
C VAL A 486 -13.18 -25.41 2.04
N LYS A 487 -11.86 -25.44 1.93
CA LYS A 487 -11.07 -24.22 1.72
C LYS A 487 -11.07 -23.86 0.24
N LEU A 488 -11.27 -22.59 -0.07
CA LEU A 488 -11.21 -22.09 -1.44
C LEU A 488 -9.81 -22.32 -2.03
N HIS A 489 -8.78 -21.92 -1.28
CA HIS A 489 -7.38 -21.98 -1.67
C HIS A 489 -6.72 -23.30 -1.25
N HIS A 490 -5.86 -23.84 -2.10
CA HIS A 490 -4.91 -24.88 -1.73
C HIS A 490 -3.72 -24.28 -0.97
N PRO A 491 -2.93 -25.09 -0.23
CA PRO A 491 -1.81 -24.60 0.57
C PRO A 491 -0.78 -23.76 -0.21
N ASP A 492 -0.61 -24.10 -1.50
CA ASP A 492 0.38 -23.51 -2.39
C ASP A 492 -0.17 -22.34 -3.24
N ASP A 493 -1.47 -22.04 -3.16
CA ASP A 493 -2.10 -20.98 -3.96
C ASP A 493 -1.74 -19.59 -3.42
N VAL A 494 -1.77 -18.59 -4.30
CA VAL A 494 -1.74 -17.19 -3.84
C VAL A 494 -3.15 -16.65 -3.58
N PRO A 495 -3.30 -15.58 -2.77
CA PRO A 495 -4.60 -14.95 -2.55
C PRO A 495 -5.24 -14.52 -3.87
N TRP A 496 -6.55 -14.73 -3.99
CA TRP A 496 -7.33 -14.19 -5.11
C TRP A 496 -7.73 -12.73 -4.90
N VAL A 497 -7.75 -12.32 -3.62
CA VAL A 497 -7.99 -10.96 -3.13
C VAL A 497 -6.75 -10.58 -2.31
N PHE A 498 -5.99 -9.59 -2.79
CA PHE A 498 -4.72 -9.14 -2.21
C PHE A 498 -4.93 -8.00 -1.21
#